data_AF-A0A0Q5K1G0-F1
#
_entry.id   AF-A0A0Q5K1G0-F1
#
_cell.length_a   1.000
_cell.length_b   1.000
_cell.length_c   1.000
_cell.angle_alpha   90.00
_cell.angle_beta   90.00
_cell.angle_gamma   90.00
#
_symmetry.space_group_name_H-M   'P 1'
#
loop_
_entity.id
_entity.type
_entity.pdbx_description
1 polymer ?
#
loop_
_entity_poly.entity_id
_entity_poly.type
_entity_poly.pdbx_seq_one_letter_code
_entity_poly.pdbx_strand_id
1 'polypeptide(L)'
;MDVGCPLPVDARAEYDLLAVATADGLSPGRLRSRLAMLAERLHPTTITERHHRGRDTRSVRIVTGQDGMSDLIATLPTVLAVGISDRLTQQARTIVDARGNTNETLTDERTTAQLRADILTDLLLTAAPEADPTRTDDGPGTLGTIRARIQVIVPALTLLTPDRENLDPAELVGHGPLDADTARTLADTTTLPWDRVITHPITGAVLHTDTYHRTTAIDRHLRARDRHCRWPGCTVPATRSEVDHTHDHALGGETTITNLAHLCQRHHTQKQFTRWTVKQLPGGVLEWTSPTGRTYTDEPLPYSPAVRFLPDDPPPPDPEEGSPPF
;
A
#
# COMPACT_ATOMS: atom_id res chain seq x y z
N MET A 1 -27.34 10.47 -17.76
CA MET A 1 -26.01 10.97 -17.37
C MET A 1 -26.18 12.45 -17.04
N ASP A 2 -25.94 12.83 -15.79
CA ASP A 2 -26.39 14.11 -15.23
C ASP A 2 -25.35 15.21 -15.45
N VAL A 3 -25.40 15.88 -16.61
CA VAL A 3 -24.49 16.98 -16.98
C VAL A 3 -24.76 18.24 -16.15
N GLY A 4 -25.96 18.37 -15.57
CA GLY A 4 -26.34 19.45 -14.66
C GLY A 4 -25.93 19.20 -13.20
N CYS A 5 -25.49 17.99 -12.83
CA CYS A 5 -25.09 17.63 -11.47
C CYS A 5 -24.12 18.63 -10.80
N PRO A 6 -23.10 19.18 -11.49
CA PRO A 6 -22.17 20.14 -10.90
C PRO A 6 -22.81 21.50 -10.56
N LEU A 7 -24.00 21.81 -11.08
CA LEU A 7 -24.68 23.07 -10.79
C LEU A 7 -25.29 23.05 -9.37
N PRO A 8 -25.21 24.18 -8.65
CA PRO A 8 -25.95 24.35 -7.41
C PRO A 8 -27.47 24.35 -7.68
N VAL A 9 -28.23 23.99 -6.65
CA VAL A 9 -29.65 23.61 -6.76
C VAL A 9 -30.52 24.73 -7.36
N ASP A 10 -30.19 25.98 -7.07
CA ASP A 10 -30.84 27.19 -7.56
C ASP A 10 -30.66 27.41 -9.07
N ALA A 11 -29.53 26.99 -9.66
CA ALA A 11 -29.27 27.11 -11.09
C ALA A 11 -29.86 25.95 -11.94
N ARG A 12 -30.32 24.86 -11.31
CA ARG A 12 -30.80 23.65 -12.01
C ARG A 12 -32.10 23.88 -12.77
N ALA A 13 -33.03 24.65 -12.21
CA ALA A 13 -34.31 24.93 -12.86
C ALA A 13 -34.14 25.70 -14.18
N GLU A 14 -33.24 26.69 -14.20
CA GLU A 14 -32.89 27.44 -15.41
C GLU A 14 -32.15 26.55 -16.42
N TYR A 15 -31.23 25.70 -15.94
CA TYR A 15 -30.52 24.73 -16.78
C TYR A 15 -31.48 23.76 -17.46
N ASP A 16 -32.47 23.19 -16.75
CA ASP A 16 -33.41 22.23 -17.32
C ASP A 16 -34.26 22.84 -18.44
N LEU A 17 -34.74 24.08 -18.25
CA LEU A 17 -35.49 24.82 -19.27
C LEU A 17 -34.64 25.04 -20.53
N LEU A 18 -33.40 25.50 -20.37
CA LEU A 18 -32.48 25.75 -21.48
C LEU A 18 -32.00 24.44 -22.13
N ALA A 19 -31.87 23.35 -21.37
CA ALA A 19 -31.51 22.04 -21.87
C ALA A 19 -32.57 21.45 -22.80
N VAL A 20 -33.85 21.55 -22.43
CA VAL A 20 -34.99 21.13 -23.26
C VAL A 20 -35.03 21.92 -24.56
N ALA A 21 -34.87 23.25 -24.48
CA ALA A 21 -34.83 24.11 -25.67
C ALA A 21 -33.64 23.79 -26.60
N THR A 22 -32.51 23.34 -26.05
CA THR A 22 -31.31 22.98 -26.82
C THR A 22 -31.38 21.59 -27.44
N ALA A 23 -32.30 20.72 -26.99
CA ALA A 23 -32.37 19.32 -27.39
C ALA A 23 -32.86 19.10 -28.83
N ASP A 24 -33.63 20.03 -29.38
CA ASP A 24 -34.29 19.82 -30.68
C ASP A 24 -33.30 19.65 -31.84
N GLY A 25 -33.53 18.63 -32.66
CA GLY A 25 -32.72 18.31 -33.84
C GLY A 25 -31.27 17.86 -33.58
N LEU A 26 -30.84 17.64 -32.32
CA LEU A 26 -29.47 17.23 -31.99
C LEU A 26 -29.33 15.72 -31.71
N SER A 27 -28.23 15.14 -32.19
CA SER A 27 -27.85 13.78 -31.80
C SER A 27 -27.33 13.75 -30.36
N PRO A 28 -27.41 12.61 -29.64
CA PRO A 28 -27.02 12.52 -28.23
C PRO A 28 -25.60 13.02 -27.93
N GLY A 29 -24.63 12.71 -28.79
CA GLY A 29 -23.25 13.19 -28.63
C GLY A 29 -23.10 14.70 -28.78
N ARG A 30 -23.81 15.31 -29.75
CA ARG A 30 -23.80 16.76 -29.98
C ARG A 30 -24.56 17.50 -28.87
N LEU A 31 -25.68 16.95 -28.43
CA LEU A 31 -26.45 17.47 -27.31
C LEU A 31 -25.61 17.49 -26.04
N ARG A 32 -24.88 16.40 -25.73
CA ARG A 32 -24.01 16.32 -24.55
C ARG A 32 -22.98 17.45 -24.50
N SER A 33 -22.28 17.73 -25.59
CA SER A 33 -21.28 18.79 -25.64
C SER A 33 -21.90 20.18 -25.44
N ARG A 34 -23.10 20.42 -26.01
CA ARG A 34 -23.80 21.70 -25.82
C ARG A 34 -24.34 21.87 -24.40
N LEU A 35 -24.90 20.82 -23.82
CA LEU A 35 -25.35 20.83 -22.43
C LEU A 35 -24.20 21.04 -21.45
N ALA A 36 -23.02 20.47 -21.72
CA ALA A 36 -21.84 20.73 -20.89
C ALA A 36 -21.44 22.21 -20.92
N MET A 37 -21.51 22.84 -22.10
CA MET A 37 -21.21 24.27 -22.22
C MET A 37 -22.26 25.16 -21.58
N LEU A 38 -23.53 24.77 -21.66
CA LEU A 38 -24.63 25.44 -20.97
C LEU A 38 -24.46 25.35 -19.44
N ALA A 39 -24.13 24.17 -18.92
CA ALA A 39 -23.85 23.97 -17.50
C ALA A 39 -22.68 24.85 -17.05
N GLU A 40 -21.59 24.95 -17.82
CA GLU A 40 -20.48 25.84 -17.47
C GLU A 40 -20.85 27.32 -17.46
N ARG A 41 -21.74 27.77 -18.34
CA ARG A 41 -22.21 29.17 -18.37
C ARG A 41 -23.09 29.54 -17.18
N LEU A 42 -23.91 28.59 -16.71
CA LEU A 42 -24.80 28.78 -15.57
C LEU A 42 -24.11 28.51 -14.23
N HIS A 43 -22.88 28.01 -14.25
CA HIS A 43 -22.13 27.72 -13.04
C HIS A 43 -21.63 29.04 -12.39
N PRO A 44 -21.88 29.29 -11.09
CA PRO A 44 -21.56 30.58 -10.46
C PRO A 44 -20.06 30.87 -10.36
N THR A 45 -19.23 29.84 -10.18
CA THR A 45 -17.76 29.95 -10.28
C THR A 45 -17.28 29.42 -11.62
N THR A 46 -16.34 30.10 -12.27
CA THR A 46 -15.83 29.72 -13.58
C THR A 46 -15.06 28.38 -13.55
N ILE A 47 -15.01 27.68 -14.68
CA ILE A 47 -14.18 26.46 -14.82
C ILE A 47 -12.71 26.72 -14.46
N THR A 48 -12.19 27.91 -14.77
CA THR A 48 -10.84 28.34 -14.44
C THR A 48 -10.61 28.38 -12.92
N GLU A 49 -11.48 29.04 -12.16
CA GLU A 49 -11.39 29.10 -10.70
C GLU A 49 -11.52 27.72 -10.04
N ARG A 50 -12.45 26.89 -10.54
CA ARG A 50 -12.60 25.50 -10.06
C ARG A 50 -11.36 24.66 -10.40
N HIS A 51 -10.78 24.85 -11.58
CA HIS A 51 -9.54 24.20 -11.98
C HIS A 51 -8.36 24.61 -11.09
N HIS A 52 -8.22 25.91 -10.78
CA HIS A 52 -7.20 26.39 -9.84
C HIS A 52 -7.34 25.74 -8.46
N ARG A 53 -8.55 25.73 -7.87
CA ARG A 53 -8.79 25.03 -6.59
C ARG A 53 -8.52 23.53 -6.67
N GLY A 54 -8.96 22.88 -7.74
CA GLY A 54 -8.69 21.45 -7.96
C GLY A 54 -7.19 21.14 -8.10
N ARG A 55 -6.41 22.06 -8.69
CA ARG A 55 -4.95 21.94 -8.79
C ARG A 55 -4.25 21.90 -7.43
N ASP A 56 -4.82 22.51 -6.41
CA ASP A 56 -4.26 22.50 -5.05
C ASP A 56 -4.54 21.18 -4.32
N THR A 57 -5.54 20.42 -4.78
CA THR A 57 -5.86 19.07 -4.26
C THR A 57 -5.04 17.94 -4.90
N ARG A 58 -4.11 18.27 -5.81
CA ARG A 58 -3.29 17.29 -6.51
C ARG A 58 -2.53 16.41 -5.51
N SER A 59 -2.62 15.11 -5.69
CA SER A 59 -2.07 14.14 -4.72
C SER A 59 -1.86 12.78 -5.38
N VAL A 60 -0.98 11.99 -4.78
CA VAL A 60 -0.80 10.57 -5.10
C VAL A 60 -1.08 9.78 -3.82
N ARG A 61 -1.91 8.75 -3.90
CA ARG A 61 -2.27 7.89 -2.76
C ARG A 61 -2.30 6.43 -3.19
N ILE A 62 -2.11 5.54 -2.23
CA ILE A 62 -2.24 4.10 -2.41
C ILE A 62 -3.53 3.64 -1.74
N VAL A 63 -4.32 2.84 -2.44
CA VAL A 63 -5.45 2.11 -1.87
C VAL A 63 -5.12 0.63 -1.99
N THR A 64 -4.95 -0.04 -0.84
CA THR A 64 -4.64 -1.47 -0.80
C THR A 64 -5.85 -2.30 -1.23
N GLY A 65 -5.62 -3.20 -2.19
CA GLY A 65 -6.63 -4.09 -2.76
C GLY A 65 -6.53 -5.50 -2.18
N GLN A 66 -7.08 -6.46 -2.92
CA GLN A 66 -6.96 -7.89 -2.64
C GLN A 66 -5.83 -8.52 -3.48
N ASP A 67 -5.48 -9.76 -3.16
CA ASP A 67 -4.55 -10.58 -3.96
C ASP A 67 -3.14 -9.99 -4.16
N GLY A 68 -2.63 -9.26 -3.16
CA GLY A 68 -1.32 -8.60 -3.24
C GLY A 68 -1.28 -7.39 -4.17
N MET A 69 -2.43 -6.95 -4.68
CA MET A 69 -2.55 -5.82 -5.58
C MET A 69 -2.92 -4.53 -4.81
N SER A 70 -2.48 -3.39 -5.32
CA SER A 70 -2.81 -2.07 -4.79
C SER A 70 -3.02 -1.06 -5.90
N ASP A 71 -3.98 -0.14 -5.72
CA ASP A 71 -4.23 0.95 -6.64
C ASP A 71 -3.35 2.16 -6.28
N LEU A 72 -2.48 2.57 -7.20
CA LEU A 72 -1.79 3.85 -7.14
C LEU A 72 -2.65 4.93 -7.83
N ILE A 73 -3.28 5.79 -7.04
CA ILE A 73 -4.23 6.79 -7.54
C ILE A 73 -3.58 8.17 -7.54
N ALA A 74 -3.45 8.77 -8.73
CA ALA A 74 -3.00 10.14 -8.92
C ALA A 74 -4.18 11.07 -9.25
N THR A 75 -4.37 12.12 -8.45
CA THR A 75 -5.32 13.21 -8.72
C THR A 75 -4.56 14.35 -9.39
N LEU A 76 -4.84 14.58 -10.69
CA LEU A 76 -4.08 15.49 -11.55
C LEU A 76 -5.03 16.36 -12.40
N PRO A 77 -4.54 17.51 -12.93
CA PRO A 77 -5.15 18.17 -14.08
C PRO A 77 -5.46 17.17 -15.21
N THR A 78 -6.66 17.22 -15.76
CA THR A 78 -7.11 16.29 -16.82
C THR A 78 -6.15 16.21 -17.99
N VAL A 79 -5.58 17.35 -18.41
CA VAL A 79 -4.59 17.41 -19.52
C VAL A 79 -3.36 16.54 -19.21
N LEU A 80 -2.87 16.57 -17.98
CA LEU A 80 -1.72 15.77 -17.56
C LEU A 80 -2.09 14.29 -17.43
N ALA A 81 -3.24 13.98 -16.83
CA ALA A 81 -3.70 12.59 -16.68
C ALA A 81 -3.90 11.91 -18.04
N VAL A 82 -4.54 12.61 -18.99
CA VAL A 82 -4.73 12.12 -20.36
C VAL A 82 -3.39 11.97 -21.08
N GLY A 83 -2.48 12.94 -20.94
CA GLY A 83 -1.14 12.86 -21.53
C GLY A 83 -0.32 11.67 -21.00
N ILE A 84 -0.37 11.40 -19.69
CA ILE A 84 0.27 10.22 -19.08
C ILE A 84 -0.33 8.93 -19.66
N SER A 85 -1.67 8.80 -19.66
CA SER A 85 -2.35 7.62 -20.19
C SER A 85 -2.04 7.37 -21.67
N ASP A 86 -1.98 8.43 -22.46
CA ASP A 86 -1.66 8.35 -23.89
C ASP A 86 -0.22 7.90 -24.10
N ARG A 87 0.75 8.50 -23.40
CA ARG A 87 2.17 8.09 -23.46
C ARG A 87 2.37 6.62 -23.09
N LEU A 88 1.75 6.16 -22.00
CA LEU A 88 1.80 4.74 -21.60
C LEU A 88 1.20 3.83 -22.69
N THR A 89 0.11 4.28 -23.33
CA THR A 89 -0.53 3.53 -24.42
C THR A 89 0.36 3.45 -25.66
N GLN A 90 1.03 4.55 -26.04
CA GLN A 90 1.96 4.57 -27.16
C GLN A 90 3.14 3.60 -26.92
N GLN A 91 3.76 3.66 -25.74
CA GLN A 91 4.88 2.78 -25.39
C GLN A 91 4.47 1.30 -25.33
N ALA A 92 3.30 1.00 -24.76
CA ALA A 92 2.77 -0.36 -24.74
C ALA A 92 2.51 -0.90 -26.16
N ARG A 93 2.02 -0.06 -27.08
CA ARG A 93 1.82 -0.44 -28.49
C ARG A 93 3.12 -0.79 -29.18
N THR A 94 4.18 -0.01 -28.96
CA THR A 94 5.51 -0.32 -29.52
C THR A 94 6.00 -1.72 -29.11
N ILE A 95 5.77 -2.12 -27.86
CA ILE A 95 6.10 -3.47 -27.36
C ILE A 95 5.21 -4.53 -28.02
N VAL A 96 3.90 -4.29 -28.12
CA VAL A 96 2.95 -5.23 -28.75
C VAL A 96 3.27 -5.42 -30.23
N ASP A 97 3.53 -4.34 -30.96
CA ASP A 97 3.83 -4.37 -32.39
C ASP A 97 5.15 -5.11 -32.67
N ALA A 98 6.12 -5.02 -31.75
CA ALA A 98 7.38 -5.74 -31.85
C ALA A 98 7.23 -7.28 -31.77
N ARG A 99 6.15 -7.79 -31.14
CA ARG A 99 5.87 -9.24 -31.02
C ARG A 99 5.73 -9.94 -32.36
N GLY A 100 5.23 -9.24 -33.37
CA GLY A 100 5.02 -9.80 -34.71
C GLY A 100 6.31 -10.00 -35.52
N ASN A 101 7.44 -9.47 -35.04
CA ASN A 101 8.70 -9.41 -35.80
C ASN A 101 9.82 -10.32 -35.25
N THR A 102 9.58 -11.08 -34.18
CA THR A 102 10.60 -11.91 -33.51
C THR A 102 10.34 -13.40 -33.68
N ASN A 103 11.32 -14.13 -34.24
CA ASN A 103 11.34 -15.60 -34.38
C ASN A 103 11.81 -16.33 -33.09
N GLU A 104 11.89 -15.65 -31.95
CA GLU A 104 12.42 -16.21 -30.70
C GLU A 104 11.33 -16.79 -29.80
N THR A 105 11.73 -17.80 -29.04
CA THR A 105 10.89 -18.74 -28.26
C THR A 105 10.17 -18.12 -27.05
N LEU A 106 10.26 -16.81 -26.85
CA LEU A 106 9.62 -16.06 -25.77
C LEU A 106 8.74 -14.97 -26.35
N THR A 107 7.55 -15.35 -26.81
CA THR A 107 6.53 -14.40 -27.22
C THR A 107 5.98 -13.71 -25.96
N ASP A 108 6.14 -12.39 -25.84
CA ASP A 108 5.50 -11.64 -24.77
C ASP A 108 3.96 -11.69 -24.96
N GLU A 109 3.24 -12.32 -24.03
CA GLU A 109 1.78 -12.50 -24.09
C GLU A 109 0.99 -11.43 -23.33
N ARG A 110 1.68 -10.51 -22.62
CA ARG A 110 1.00 -9.53 -21.75
C ARG A 110 0.02 -8.65 -22.51
N THR A 111 -1.09 -8.29 -21.91
CA THR A 111 -2.06 -7.36 -22.51
C THR A 111 -1.53 -5.92 -22.54
N THR A 112 -2.11 -5.06 -23.38
CA THR A 112 -1.81 -3.61 -23.37
C THR A 112 -2.09 -2.96 -22.01
N ALA A 113 -3.01 -3.52 -21.21
CA ALA A 113 -3.29 -3.03 -19.86
C ALA A 113 -2.15 -3.38 -18.90
N GLN A 114 -1.67 -4.63 -18.92
CA GLN A 114 -0.52 -5.08 -18.13
C GLN A 114 0.74 -4.30 -18.48
N LEU A 115 1.04 -4.13 -19.78
CA LEU A 115 2.19 -3.34 -20.22
C LEU A 115 2.14 -1.88 -19.75
N ARG A 116 0.95 -1.26 -19.74
CA ARG A 116 0.80 0.12 -19.22
C ARG A 116 1.12 0.19 -17.73
N ALA A 117 0.74 -0.81 -16.95
CA ALA A 117 1.05 -0.89 -15.52
C ALA A 117 2.56 -1.11 -15.29
N ASP A 118 3.18 -2.02 -16.06
CA ASP A 118 4.61 -2.32 -15.98
C ASP A 118 5.46 -1.09 -16.32
N ILE A 119 5.15 -0.43 -17.44
CA ILE A 119 5.84 0.79 -17.89
C ILE A 119 5.67 1.93 -16.88
N LEU A 120 4.46 2.13 -16.36
CA LEU A 120 4.23 3.15 -15.33
C LEU A 120 5.08 2.87 -14.09
N THR A 121 5.14 1.62 -13.65
CA THR A 121 5.91 1.19 -12.49
C THR A 121 7.40 1.39 -12.70
N ASP A 122 7.92 0.98 -13.85
CA ASP A 122 9.32 1.20 -14.23
C ASP A 122 9.67 2.68 -14.21
N LEU A 123 8.90 3.52 -14.91
CA LEU A 123 9.13 4.98 -14.95
C LEU A 123 9.11 5.62 -13.56
N LEU A 124 8.26 5.16 -12.64
CA LEU A 124 8.17 5.73 -11.29
C LEU A 124 9.26 5.23 -10.34
N LEU A 125 9.77 4.01 -10.54
CA LEU A 125 10.80 3.41 -9.68
C LEU A 125 12.22 3.69 -10.16
N THR A 126 12.41 4.00 -11.44
CA THR A 126 13.75 4.15 -12.05
C THR A 126 14.05 5.57 -12.54
N ALA A 127 13.05 6.41 -12.82
CA ALA A 127 13.30 7.78 -13.29
C ALA A 127 13.67 8.75 -12.16
N ALA A 128 14.52 9.73 -12.49
CA ALA A 128 14.82 10.87 -11.62
C ALA A 128 13.92 12.08 -11.97
N PRO A 129 13.34 12.78 -10.99
CA PRO A 129 12.50 13.94 -11.26
C PRO A 129 13.34 15.15 -11.68
N GLU A 130 12.99 15.78 -12.79
CA GLU A 130 13.66 17.02 -13.26
C GLU A 130 13.30 18.25 -12.42
N ALA A 131 12.11 18.27 -11.80
CA ALA A 131 11.59 19.40 -11.04
C ALA A 131 12.06 19.42 -9.58
N ASP A 132 13.30 19.01 -9.32
CA ASP A 132 13.89 19.07 -8.00
C ASP A 132 14.36 20.50 -7.68
N PRO A 133 13.69 21.23 -6.77
CA PRO A 133 14.05 22.61 -6.43
C PRO A 133 15.39 22.73 -5.70
N THR A 134 16.00 21.61 -5.31
CA THR A 134 17.31 21.55 -4.65
C THR A 134 18.46 21.29 -5.62
N ARG A 135 18.17 21.10 -6.91
CA ARG A 135 19.18 20.82 -7.94
C ARG A 135 19.97 22.08 -8.28
N THR A 136 21.28 22.07 -8.04
CA THR A 136 22.20 23.18 -8.35
C THR A 136 23.26 22.83 -9.41
N ASP A 137 23.29 21.58 -9.91
CA ASP A 137 24.27 21.07 -10.86
C ASP A 137 23.66 20.04 -11.86
N ASP A 138 24.50 19.46 -12.72
CA ASP A 138 24.13 18.46 -13.75
C ASP A 138 24.00 17.03 -13.20
N GLY A 139 24.10 16.85 -11.87
CA GLY A 139 23.90 15.57 -11.21
C GLY A 139 22.42 15.27 -10.90
N PRO A 140 22.09 14.03 -10.49
CA PRO A 140 20.77 13.73 -9.95
C PRO A 140 20.57 14.54 -8.65
N GLY A 141 19.54 15.39 -8.60
CA GLY A 141 19.18 16.18 -7.42
C GLY A 141 18.81 15.31 -6.20
N THR A 142 18.61 15.94 -5.03
CA THR A 142 18.28 15.20 -3.78
C THR A 142 17.08 14.27 -3.92
N LEU A 143 16.07 14.63 -4.71
CA LEU A 143 14.92 13.77 -5.00
C LEU A 143 15.30 12.53 -5.84
N GLY A 144 16.29 12.65 -6.73
CA GLY A 144 16.82 11.52 -7.51
C GLY A 144 17.65 10.52 -6.69
N THR A 145 18.07 10.91 -5.48
CA THR A 145 18.72 10.01 -4.51
C THR A 145 17.73 9.20 -3.66
N ILE A 146 16.46 9.61 -3.63
CA ILE A 146 15.43 8.90 -2.88
C ILE A 146 15.24 7.54 -3.54
N ARG A 147 15.49 6.48 -2.77
CA ARG A 147 15.22 5.09 -3.16
C ARG A 147 13.95 4.63 -2.46
N ALA A 148 13.04 4.03 -3.21
CA ALA A 148 11.90 3.33 -2.62
C ALA A 148 12.43 2.20 -1.73
N ARG A 149 11.95 2.13 -0.49
CA ARG A 149 12.29 1.07 0.46
C ARG A 149 11.02 0.38 0.89
N ILE A 150 10.86 -0.88 0.50
CA ILE A 150 9.80 -1.76 0.98
C ILE A 150 10.36 -2.76 1.97
N GLN A 151 9.52 -3.23 2.89
CA GLN A 151 9.85 -4.31 3.82
C GLN A 151 8.88 -5.46 3.57
N VAL A 152 9.44 -6.61 3.18
CA VAL A 152 8.69 -7.84 2.96
C VAL A 152 9.11 -8.85 4.03
N ILE A 153 8.14 -9.45 4.70
CA ILE A 153 8.35 -10.54 5.65
C ILE A 153 7.95 -11.83 4.94
N VAL A 154 8.90 -12.75 4.81
CA VAL A 154 8.70 -14.02 4.13
C VAL A 154 8.90 -15.15 5.15
N PRO A 155 7.92 -16.04 5.36
CA PRO A 155 8.14 -17.25 6.15
C PRO A 155 9.30 -18.05 5.57
N ALA A 156 10.17 -18.60 6.43
CA ALA A 156 11.37 -19.29 5.97
C ALA A 156 11.06 -20.48 5.05
N LEU A 157 9.95 -21.19 5.29
CA LEU A 157 9.51 -22.31 4.45
C LEU A 157 8.99 -21.84 3.08
N THR A 158 8.36 -20.65 3.00
CA THR A 158 7.95 -20.05 1.72
C THR A 158 9.15 -19.82 0.78
N LEU A 159 10.36 -19.60 1.30
CA LEU A 159 11.57 -19.46 0.48
C LEU A 159 12.11 -20.79 -0.08
N LEU A 160 11.63 -21.94 0.39
CA LEU A 160 12.01 -23.25 -0.14
C LEU A 160 11.32 -23.52 -1.48
N THR A 161 11.73 -24.62 -2.14
CA THR A 161 11.21 -25.04 -3.44
C THR A 161 9.67 -25.00 -3.47
N PRO A 162 9.06 -24.41 -4.52
CA PRO A 162 7.60 -24.35 -4.62
C PRO A 162 7.02 -25.76 -4.68
N ASP A 163 6.38 -26.18 -3.60
CA ASP A 163 5.54 -27.37 -3.50
C ASP A 163 4.27 -27.02 -2.70
N ARG A 164 3.37 -27.98 -2.51
CA ARG A 164 2.10 -27.74 -1.79
C ARG A 164 2.28 -27.25 -0.35
N GLU A 165 3.45 -27.44 0.25
CA GLU A 165 3.73 -27.09 1.64
C GLU A 165 4.35 -25.70 1.77
N ASN A 166 4.96 -25.17 0.70
CA ASN A 166 5.67 -23.88 0.69
C ASN A 166 4.89 -22.75 0.01
N LEU A 167 3.56 -22.76 0.05
CA LEU A 167 2.68 -21.74 -0.57
C LEU A 167 2.20 -20.65 0.39
N ASP A 168 2.68 -20.65 1.65
CA ASP A 168 2.30 -19.64 2.62
C ASP A 168 2.63 -18.22 2.09
N PRO A 169 1.70 -17.24 2.18
CA PRO A 169 1.90 -15.90 1.66
C PRO A 169 2.97 -15.15 2.47
N ALA A 170 3.69 -14.25 1.80
CA ALA A 170 4.50 -13.24 2.43
C ALA A 170 3.65 -12.03 2.86
N GLU A 171 4.21 -11.13 3.64
CA GLU A 171 3.55 -9.86 4.02
C GLU A 171 4.40 -8.67 3.57
N LEU A 172 3.79 -7.76 2.80
CA LEU A 172 4.32 -6.43 2.59
C LEU A 172 3.88 -5.54 3.75
N VAL A 173 4.83 -5.17 4.62
CA VAL A 173 4.54 -4.52 5.90
C VAL A 173 3.72 -3.24 5.71
N GLY A 174 2.54 -3.21 6.32
CA GLY A 174 1.61 -2.08 6.27
C GLY A 174 0.72 -2.03 5.02
N HIS A 175 0.83 -3.01 4.13
CA HIS A 175 0.08 -3.07 2.87
C HIS A 175 -0.66 -4.38 2.63
N GLY A 176 -0.28 -5.48 3.31
CA GLY A 176 -1.05 -6.73 3.30
C GLY A 176 -0.30 -7.91 2.69
N PRO A 177 -1.01 -9.00 2.37
CA PRO A 177 -0.39 -10.23 1.88
C PRO A 177 0.23 -10.02 0.50
N LEU A 178 1.35 -10.70 0.26
CA LEU A 178 2.10 -10.77 -0.99
C LEU A 178 2.25 -12.26 -1.35
N ASP A 179 2.11 -12.61 -2.63
CA ASP A 179 2.23 -14.00 -3.05
C ASP A 179 3.67 -14.54 -2.90
N ALA A 180 3.78 -15.86 -2.76
CA ALA A 180 5.04 -16.55 -2.51
C ALA A 180 6.06 -16.38 -3.66
N ASP A 181 5.60 -16.32 -4.92
CA ASP A 181 6.49 -16.23 -6.08
C ASP A 181 7.08 -14.84 -6.24
N THR A 182 6.28 -13.79 -6.01
CA THR A 182 6.78 -12.41 -5.93
C THR A 182 7.76 -12.26 -4.78
N ALA A 183 7.47 -12.86 -3.62
CA ALA A 183 8.39 -12.83 -2.47
C ALA A 183 9.74 -13.51 -2.77
N ARG A 184 9.73 -14.68 -3.44
CA ARG A 184 10.94 -15.36 -3.91
C ARG A 184 11.69 -14.56 -4.97
N THR A 185 10.99 -13.96 -5.93
CA THR A 185 11.61 -13.12 -6.96
C THR A 185 12.32 -11.91 -6.33
N LEU A 186 11.68 -11.27 -5.35
CA LEU A 186 12.30 -10.20 -4.57
C LEU A 186 13.49 -10.71 -3.76
N ALA A 187 13.42 -11.94 -3.26
CA ALA A 187 14.51 -12.57 -2.54
C ALA A 187 15.75 -12.76 -3.42
N ASP A 188 15.56 -13.37 -4.59
CA ASP A 188 16.64 -13.70 -5.53
C ASP A 188 17.33 -12.45 -6.09
N THR A 189 16.57 -11.35 -6.26
CA THR A 189 17.08 -10.09 -6.82
C THR A 189 17.73 -9.17 -5.79
N THR A 190 17.56 -9.42 -4.48
CA THR A 190 18.05 -8.54 -3.41
C THR A 190 19.42 -8.99 -2.88
N THR A 191 20.46 -8.16 -3.09
CA THR A 191 21.86 -8.43 -2.67
C THR A 191 22.23 -7.92 -1.27
N LEU A 192 21.25 -7.60 -0.43
CA LEU A 192 21.45 -7.01 0.91
C LEU A 192 21.32 -8.05 2.02
N PRO A 193 21.91 -7.84 3.22
CA PRO A 193 21.83 -8.82 4.29
C PRO A 193 20.37 -9.05 4.70
N TRP A 194 20.02 -10.33 4.82
CA TRP A 194 18.73 -10.79 5.31
C TRP A 194 18.71 -10.75 6.82
N ASP A 195 17.72 -10.08 7.41
CA ASP A 195 17.52 -10.15 8.86
C ASP A 195 16.63 -11.33 9.20
N ARG A 196 17.10 -12.20 10.07
CA ARG A 196 16.30 -13.31 10.58
C ARG A 196 15.39 -12.80 11.70
N VAL A 197 14.09 -12.95 11.49
CA VAL A 197 13.07 -12.74 12.50
C VAL A 197 12.56 -14.10 12.94
N ILE A 198 12.81 -14.48 14.20
CA ILE A 198 12.25 -15.71 14.77
C ILE A 198 10.92 -15.34 15.41
N THR A 199 9.85 -16.02 15.03
CA THR A 199 8.52 -15.86 15.63
C THR A 199 8.15 -17.08 16.46
N HIS A 200 7.30 -16.87 17.47
CA HIS A 200 6.75 -17.94 18.29
C HIS A 200 5.74 -18.74 17.45
N PRO A 201 5.86 -20.06 17.36
CA PRO A 201 5.12 -20.87 16.40
C PRO A 201 3.59 -20.87 16.62
N ILE A 202 3.14 -20.56 17.84
CA ILE A 202 1.71 -20.59 18.21
C ILE A 202 1.12 -19.18 18.31
N THR A 203 1.92 -18.17 18.68
CA THR A 203 1.41 -16.82 18.98
C THR A 203 1.82 -15.79 17.93
N GLY A 204 2.76 -16.13 17.05
CA GLY A 204 3.34 -15.21 16.06
C GLY A 204 4.22 -14.12 16.68
N ALA A 205 4.41 -14.09 18.01
CA ALA A 205 5.22 -13.07 18.68
C ALA A 205 6.67 -13.13 18.21
N VAL A 206 7.30 -11.99 17.91
CA VAL A 206 8.71 -11.96 17.53
C VAL A 206 9.57 -12.29 18.76
N LEU A 207 10.30 -13.40 18.70
CA LEU A 207 11.16 -13.93 19.77
C LEU A 207 12.61 -13.43 19.67
N HIS A 208 13.13 -13.24 18.46
CA HIS A 208 14.54 -12.86 18.25
C HIS A 208 14.74 -12.08 16.95
N THR A 209 15.65 -11.10 17.00
CA THR A 209 16.18 -10.32 15.87
C THR A 209 17.62 -9.91 16.20
N ASP A 210 18.52 -9.82 15.22
CA ASP A 210 19.96 -9.59 15.49
C ASP A 210 20.32 -8.11 15.86
N THR A 211 20.74 -7.88 17.12
CA THR A 211 21.65 -6.81 17.68
C THR A 211 21.16 -5.38 18.12
N TYR A 212 22.02 -4.69 18.93
CA TYR A 212 21.81 -4.00 20.24
C TYR A 212 22.14 -2.47 20.33
N HIS A 213 21.35 -1.62 19.70
CA HIS A 213 21.17 -0.16 19.95
C HIS A 213 19.72 0.14 19.47
N ARG A 214 19.18 1.37 19.35
CA ARG A 214 17.99 1.54 18.46
C ARG A 214 18.46 1.38 17.02
N THR A 215 18.81 0.14 16.72
CA THR A 215 19.35 -0.37 15.48
C THR A 215 18.19 -0.44 14.51
N THR A 216 18.55 -0.51 13.24
CA THR A 216 17.64 -1.03 12.22
C THR A 216 16.96 -2.32 12.67
N ALA A 217 17.55 -3.15 13.53
CA ALA A 217 16.92 -4.35 14.08
C ALA A 217 15.80 -4.06 15.09
N ILE A 218 15.98 -3.13 16.05
CA ILE A 218 14.87 -2.70 16.93
C ILE A 218 13.76 -2.04 16.11
N ASP A 219 14.10 -1.17 15.16
CA ASP A 219 13.11 -0.53 14.29
C ASP A 219 12.35 -1.56 13.44
N ARG A 220 13.06 -2.54 12.87
CA ARG A 220 12.45 -3.66 12.13
C ARG A 220 11.57 -4.50 13.03
N HIS A 221 12.03 -4.86 14.23
CA HIS A 221 11.25 -5.62 15.22
C HIS A 221 9.94 -4.90 15.55
N LEU A 222 10.03 -3.60 15.87
CA LEU A 222 8.87 -2.81 16.25
C LEU A 222 7.91 -2.63 15.07
N ARG A 223 8.42 -2.41 13.85
CA ARG A 223 7.57 -2.29 12.65
C ARG A 223 6.83 -3.58 12.36
N ALA A 224 7.55 -4.69 12.47
CA ALA A 224 7.00 -6.02 12.31
C ALA A 224 5.92 -6.25 13.39
N ARG A 225 6.28 -6.15 14.67
CA ARG A 225 5.35 -6.38 15.78
C ARG A 225 4.12 -5.46 15.73
N ASP A 226 4.34 -4.18 15.48
CA ASP A 226 3.30 -3.16 15.66
C ASP A 226 2.41 -2.99 14.43
N ARG A 227 2.98 -3.04 13.21
CA ARG A 227 2.36 -2.81 11.89
C ARG A 227 1.65 -1.46 11.68
N HIS A 228 0.94 -0.98 12.68
CA HIS A 228 0.26 0.31 12.75
C HIS A 228 0.52 0.98 14.11
N CYS A 229 0.07 2.21 14.24
CA CYS A 229 0.01 2.92 15.51
C CYS A 229 -0.74 2.07 16.55
N ARG A 230 -0.11 1.83 17.70
CA ARG A 230 -0.60 0.98 18.80
C ARG A 230 -1.58 1.70 19.75
N TRP A 231 -2.10 2.83 19.31
CA TRP A 231 -3.18 3.54 20.01
C TRP A 231 -4.51 2.83 19.74
N PRO A 232 -5.42 2.70 20.73
CA PRO A 232 -6.68 1.99 20.56
C PRO A 232 -7.46 2.41 19.31
N GLY A 233 -7.60 1.47 18.36
CA GLY A 233 -8.36 1.65 17.11
C GLY A 233 -7.67 2.46 16.01
N CYS A 234 -6.37 2.78 16.13
CA CYS A 234 -5.64 3.49 15.10
C CYS A 234 -5.03 2.53 14.06
N THR A 235 -5.21 2.84 12.78
CA THR A 235 -4.69 2.04 11.66
C THR A 235 -3.59 2.75 10.86
N VAL A 236 -3.05 3.87 11.36
CA VAL A 236 -1.94 4.56 10.68
C VAL A 236 -0.72 3.63 10.63
N PRO A 237 -0.14 3.36 9.45
CA PRO A 237 0.98 2.42 9.34
C PRO A 237 2.18 2.79 10.21
N ALA A 238 2.92 1.77 10.66
CA ALA A 238 4.16 1.95 11.42
C ALA A 238 5.19 2.79 10.63
N THR A 239 5.20 2.70 9.29
CA THR A 239 6.04 3.51 8.40
C THR A 239 5.75 5.02 8.45
N ARG A 240 4.56 5.40 8.93
CA ARG A 240 4.12 6.79 9.15
C ARG A 240 3.95 7.13 10.64
N SER A 241 4.50 6.27 11.50
CA SER A 241 4.44 6.42 12.95
C SER A 241 5.85 6.55 13.51
N GLU A 242 5.96 7.19 14.67
CA GLU A 242 7.19 7.34 15.42
C GLU A 242 7.29 6.22 16.46
N VAL A 243 8.50 5.80 16.79
CA VAL A 243 8.72 4.84 17.87
C VAL A 243 8.88 5.60 19.17
N ASP A 244 7.90 5.43 20.05
CA ASP A 244 7.77 6.11 21.33
C ASP A 244 8.09 5.19 22.51
N HIS A 245 8.60 5.77 23.59
CA HIS A 245 8.88 5.05 24.83
C HIS A 245 7.66 5.04 25.75
N THR A 246 7.25 3.87 26.25
CA THR A 246 6.18 3.72 27.24
C THR A 246 6.57 4.38 28.57
N HIS A 247 7.72 4.02 29.12
CA HIS A 247 8.41 4.77 30.17
C HIS A 247 9.39 5.73 29.50
N ASP A 248 9.16 7.03 29.66
CA ASP A 248 9.93 8.06 28.96
C ASP A 248 11.43 7.92 29.21
N HIS A 249 12.20 8.02 28.11
CA HIS A 249 13.66 7.91 28.16
C HIS A 249 14.30 8.97 29.08
N ALA A 250 13.76 10.19 29.09
CA ALA A 250 14.25 11.28 29.95
C ALA A 250 14.04 11.00 31.45
N LEU A 251 13.14 10.07 31.80
CA LEU A 251 12.87 9.62 33.16
C LEU A 251 13.58 8.29 33.49
N GLY A 252 14.50 7.84 32.63
CA GLY A 252 15.27 6.61 32.82
C GLY A 252 14.67 5.39 32.12
N GLY A 253 13.71 5.57 31.22
CA GLY A 253 13.17 4.48 30.40
C GLY A 253 14.19 3.90 29.44
N GLU A 254 14.39 2.59 29.48
CA GLU A 254 15.32 1.90 28.60
C GLU A 254 14.84 1.90 27.14
N THR A 255 15.79 1.93 26.19
CA THR A 255 15.47 1.80 24.77
C THR A 255 15.46 0.33 24.38
N THR A 256 14.39 -0.37 24.74
CA THR A 256 14.23 -1.82 24.54
C THR A 256 12.89 -2.14 23.90
N ILE A 257 12.77 -3.29 23.23
CA ILE A 257 11.53 -3.70 22.58
C ILE A 257 10.33 -3.77 23.55
N THR A 258 10.58 -4.00 24.84
CA THR A 258 9.56 -4.06 25.90
C THR A 258 9.14 -2.71 26.43
N ASN A 259 9.84 -1.63 26.04
CA ASN A 259 9.51 -0.26 26.43
C ASN A 259 9.20 0.65 25.22
N LEU A 260 9.23 0.13 24.00
CA LEU A 260 9.01 0.89 22.76
C LEU A 260 7.75 0.43 22.04
N ALA A 261 7.03 1.35 21.39
CA ALA A 261 5.91 1.06 20.50
C ALA A 261 5.69 2.15 19.43
N HIS A 262 5.11 1.81 18.28
CA HIS A 262 4.76 2.79 17.25
C HIS A 262 3.53 3.61 17.64
N LEU A 263 3.66 4.93 17.60
CA LEU A 263 2.57 5.90 17.72
C LEU A 263 2.63 6.92 16.58
N CYS A 264 1.51 7.15 15.90
CA CYS A 264 1.45 8.26 14.94
C CYS A 264 1.57 9.59 15.69
N GLN A 265 2.04 10.63 14.99
CA GLN A 265 2.29 11.95 15.59
C GLN A 265 1.11 12.45 16.44
N ARG A 266 -0.14 12.26 15.96
CA ARG A 266 -1.36 12.62 16.70
C ARG A 266 -1.44 11.95 18.08
N HIS A 267 -1.20 10.64 18.13
CA HIS A 267 -1.35 9.86 19.35
C HIS A 267 -0.11 9.92 20.25
N HIS A 268 1.07 10.15 19.68
CA HIS A 268 2.26 10.52 20.43
C HIS A 268 2.02 11.82 21.22
N THR A 269 1.54 12.88 20.55
CA THR A 269 1.13 14.13 21.22
C THR A 269 0.04 13.88 22.26
N GLN A 270 -0.94 13.04 21.95
CA GLN A 270 -2.02 12.75 22.90
C GLN A 270 -1.51 12.04 24.16
N LYS A 271 -0.62 11.05 24.05
CA LYS A 271 0.04 10.42 25.20
C LYS A 271 0.81 11.45 26.04
N GLN A 272 1.63 12.27 25.39
CA GLN A 272 2.55 13.18 26.07
C GLN A 272 1.85 14.33 26.82
N PHE A 273 0.78 14.88 26.23
CA PHE A 273 0.17 16.13 26.73
C PHE A 273 -1.21 15.97 27.35
N THR A 274 -1.65 14.74 27.60
CA THR A 274 -2.95 14.49 28.24
C THR A 274 -2.83 13.46 29.36
N ARG A 275 -3.96 13.13 30.02
CA ARG A 275 -4.01 12.15 31.11
C ARG A 275 -4.12 10.70 30.65
N TRP A 276 -3.89 10.43 29.37
CA TRP A 276 -3.78 9.06 28.90
C TRP A 276 -2.50 8.44 29.44
N THR A 277 -2.60 7.21 29.95
CA THR A 277 -1.44 6.44 30.41
C THR A 277 -1.40 5.11 29.69
N VAL A 278 -0.20 4.59 29.48
CA VAL A 278 0.02 3.29 28.86
C VAL A 278 0.92 2.44 29.74
N LYS A 279 0.59 1.15 29.82
CA LYS A 279 1.47 0.12 30.37
C LYS A 279 1.77 -0.89 29.28
N GLN A 280 3.04 -1.24 29.14
CA GLN A 280 3.47 -2.26 28.21
C GLN A 280 3.62 -3.58 28.97
N LEU A 281 2.83 -4.57 28.57
CA LEU A 281 2.79 -5.90 29.12
C LEU A 281 3.66 -6.87 28.28
N PRO A 282 3.96 -8.08 28.79
CA PRO A 282 4.67 -9.10 28.02
C PRO A 282 4.04 -9.38 26.65
N GLY A 283 4.84 -9.78 25.67
CA GLY A 283 4.37 -10.04 24.31
C GLY A 283 4.07 -8.78 23.48
N GLY A 284 4.37 -7.58 24.01
CA GLY A 284 4.14 -6.32 23.30
C GLY A 284 2.70 -5.84 23.34
N VAL A 285 1.90 -6.34 24.29
CA VAL A 285 0.53 -5.88 24.58
C VAL A 285 0.59 -4.52 25.25
N LEU A 286 -0.26 -3.59 24.84
CA LEU A 286 -0.39 -2.27 25.46
C LEU A 286 -1.75 -2.15 26.17
N GLU A 287 -1.69 -1.84 27.46
CA GLU A 287 -2.86 -1.47 28.26
C GLU A 287 -2.92 0.07 28.34
N TRP A 288 -3.86 0.66 27.61
CA TRP A 288 -4.14 2.09 27.63
C TRP A 288 -5.23 2.43 28.62
N THR A 289 -5.01 3.43 29.46
CA THR A 289 -6.04 3.98 30.36
C THR A 289 -6.40 5.39 29.92
N SER A 290 -7.69 5.62 29.67
CA SER A 290 -8.21 6.93 29.29
C SER A 290 -8.26 7.90 30.46
N PRO A 291 -8.37 9.22 30.21
CA PRO A 291 -8.59 10.22 31.25
C PRO A 291 -9.86 10.00 32.09
N THR A 292 -10.80 9.20 31.60
CA THR A 292 -12.04 8.83 32.31
C THR A 292 -11.94 7.48 33.02
N GLY A 293 -10.75 6.86 33.06
CA GLY A 293 -10.49 5.58 33.72
C GLY A 293 -10.91 4.34 32.93
N ARG A 294 -11.20 4.45 31.63
CA ARG A 294 -11.50 3.27 30.79
C ARG A 294 -10.22 2.62 30.30
N THR A 295 -10.16 1.30 30.40
CA THR A 295 -9.01 0.52 29.92
C THR A 295 -9.28 -0.03 28.53
N TYR A 296 -8.27 0.06 27.66
CA TYR A 296 -8.26 -0.49 26.32
C TYR A 296 -7.01 -1.35 26.16
N THR A 297 -7.19 -2.58 25.70
CA THR A 297 -6.08 -3.48 25.40
C THR A 297 -5.83 -3.47 23.90
N ASP A 298 -4.59 -3.22 23.52
CA ASP A 298 -4.11 -3.33 22.16
C ASP A 298 -3.06 -4.44 22.10
N GLU A 299 -3.36 -5.48 21.34
CA GLU A 299 -2.51 -6.65 21.17
C GLU A 299 -1.88 -6.61 19.78
N PRO A 300 -0.58 -6.90 19.63
CA PRO A 300 -0.01 -7.05 18.32
C PRO A 300 -0.67 -8.28 17.66
N LEU A 301 -1.36 -8.07 16.53
CA LEU A 301 -2.09 -9.15 15.85
C LEU A 301 -1.13 -10.32 15.52
N PRO A 302 -1.59 -11.58 15.53
CA PRO A 302 -0.77 -12.67 15.02
C PRO A 302 -0.50 -12.47 13.52
N TYR A 303 0.65 -12.95 13.02
CA TYR A 303 1.02 -12.90 11.59
C TYR A 303 0.34 -13.98 10.75
N SER A 304 -0.05 -15.08 11.40
CA SER A 304 -0.79 -16.17 10.77
C SER A 304 -2.21 -16.16 11.34
N PRO A 305 -3.24 -16.56 10.57
CA PRO A 305 -4.55 -16.80 11.16
C PRO A 305 -4.39 -17.71 12.38
N ALA A 306 -5.03 -17.33 13.48
CA ALA A 306 -5.02 -18.11 14.73
C ALA A 306 -5.56 -19.55 14.56
N VAL A 307 -6.15 -19.84 13.40
CA VAL A 307 -6.64 -21.15 12.99
C VAL A 307 -6.03 -21.49 11.63
N ARG A 308 -5.14 -22.49 11.62
CA ARG A 308 -4.78 -23.22 10.40
C ARG A 308 -5.65 -24.47 10.32
N PHE A 309 -6.30 -24.68 9.18
CA PHE A 309 -6.86 -25.98 8.86
C PHE A 309 -5.72 -26.84 8.30
N LEU A 310 -5.27 -27.81 9.09
CA LEU A 310 -4.36 -28.84 8.59
C LEU A 310 -5.18 -29.84 7.76
N PRO A 311 -4.69 -30.30 6.60
CA PRO A 311 -5.25 -31.48 5.94
C PRO A 311 -5.20 -32.67 6.91
N ASP A 312 -6.21 -33.53 6.87
CA ASP A 312 -6.17 -34.81 7.61
C ASP A 312 -4.94 -35.62 7.17
N ASP A 313 -4.29 -36.29 8.12
CA ASP A 313 -3.19 -37.21 7.81
C ASP A 313 -3.66 -38.23 6.77
N PRO A 314 -2.83 -38.56 5.75
CA PRO A 314 -3.18 -39.63 4.83
C PRO A 314 -3.44 -40.91 5.61
N PRO A 315 -4.46 -41.71 5.25
CA PRO A 315 -4.71 -42.96 5.92
C PRO A 315 -3.45 -43.83 5.87
N PRO A 316 -3.16 -44.59 6.92
CA PRO A 316 -1.99 -45.46 6.95
C PRO A 316 -2.02 -46.39 5.73
N PRO A 317 -0.86 -46.71 5.13
CA PRO A 317 -0.81 -47.60 3.98
C PRO A 317 -1.44 -48.94 4.33
N ASP A 318 -2.19 -49.50 3.38
CA ASP A 318 -2.74 -50.84 3.52
C ASP A 318 -1.59 -51.83 3.84
N PRO A 319 -1.78 -52.76 4.79
CA PRO A 319 -0.78 -53.74 5.09
C PRO A 319 -0.44 -54.52 3.82
N GLU A 320 0.84 -54.57 3.46
CA GLU A 320 1.31 -55.35 2.31
C GLU A 320 0.74 -56.77 2.40
N GLU A 321 -0.11 -57.15 1.45
CA GLU A 321 -0.53 -58.53 1.28
C GLU A 321 0.73 -59.35 1.01
N GLY A 322 1.19 -60.06 2.04
CA GLY A 322 2.32 -60.96 1.97
C GLY A 322 2.17 -61.87 0.76
N SER A 323 3.21 -61.90 -0.07
CA SER A 323 3.29 -62.82 -1.20
C SER A 323 2.98 -64.25 -0.71
N PRO A 324 2.06 -64.99 -1.36
CA PRO A 324 1.74 -66.34 -0.92
C PRO A 324 2.98 -67.24 -1.07
N PRO A 325 3.23 -68.15 -0.12
CA PRO A 325 4.35 -69.06 -0.23
C PRO A 325 4.06 -70.15 -1.27
N PHE A 326 4.87 -70.15 -2.33
CA PHE A 326 5.04 -71.13 -3.42
C PHE A 326 3.91 -71.31 -4.44
#